data_AF-A0A2K3PNC2-F1
#
_entry.id   AF-A0A2K3PNC2-F1
#
_cell.length_a   1.000
_cell.length_b   1.000
_cell.length_c   1.000
_cell.angle_alpha   90.00
_cell.angle_beta   90.00
_cell.angle_gamma   90.00
#
_symmetry.space_group_name_H-M   'P 1'
#
loop_
_entity.id
_entity.type
_entity.pdbx_description
1 polymer ?
#
loop_
_entity_poly.entity_id
_entity_poly.type
_entity_poly.pdbx_seq_one_letter_code
_entity_poly.pdbx_strand_id
1 'polypeptide(L)'
;HFPPFSIHFTKPPRNNNRLRASTSSSTNESTPSTSTSAITVVNTDSDNSTAFVIQARNKIGLLQVITRVFKVLGLTIDKATVEFEGDYFIKKFFVTDSHGNKIQDDENLERIKRALNEAIGGDGGDGKVSVAKSTGNRGIVVRRAGLVEGFGERKAKAERMFSLMDGFLKNDPFSLQKDILHHVEYTMARSRFSFDDYEAYQALAHSVRDRLIERWHDTHIYFKKTKSKRLYFLSLEFLMGRSLSNSVINLGIQDQYAEALNQLGFEFEVLAEQEGDASLGNGGLARFSACQMDSLATLDYPAWGYGLRYEYGLFRQIIVDGFQHEQPDYWLNFGNPWEIERIHVTYEVKFNGTVEEVDMNGEKVKVWIPGETVNTDAVFAYEERSGGEILLSVFGSQMERRVEAVAYDNPIPGYGTKNTINLRLWAAKPSNQFDLEAYNTGDYINSIVNRQNTEAISNVLYPDDRSHQFFCDALRGKLVSLVARIRDFHAAFI
;
A
#
# COMPACT_ATOMS: atom_id res chain seq x y z
N HIS A 1 11.15 -6.05 -48.79
CA HIS A 1 10.06 -7.05 -48.84
C HIS A 1 10.39 -8.20 -47.90
N PHE A 2 9.67 -8.29 -46.78
CA PHE A 2 9.72 -9.44 -45.86
C PHE A 2 8.41 -10.23 -46.01
N PRO A 3 8.41 -11.58 -46.01
CA PRO A 3 7.21 -12.39 -46.22
C PRO A 3 6.40 -12.58 -44.92
N PRO A 4 5.10 -12.93 -45.01
CA PRO A 4 4.22 -13.04 -43.86
C PRO A 4 4.35 -14.42 -43.17
N PHE A 5 4.38 -14.41 -41.83
CA PHE A 5 4.23 -15.62 -41.00
C PHE A 5 2.76 -15.79 -40.60
N SER A 6 2.19 -16.96 -40.90
CA SER A 6 0.86 -17.40 -40.44
C SER A 6 1.00 -18.49 -39.37
N ILE A 7 0.24 -18.39 -38.29
CA ILE A 7 0.20 -19.37 -37.19
C ILE A 7 -1.16 -20.09 -37.22
N HIS A 8 -1.14 -21.42 -37.36
CA HIS A 8 -2.29 -22.31 -37.26
C HIS A 8 -2.42 -22.86 -35.83
N PHE A 9 -3.64 -22.84 -35.27
CA PHE A 9 -3.97 -23.52 -34.01
C PHE A 9 -4.83 -24.78 -34.28
N THR A 10 -4.37 -25.93 -33.80
CA THR A 10 -5.09 -27.21 -33.81
C THR A 10 -5.78 -27.48 -32.47
N LYS A 11 -7.08 -27.82 -32.49
CA LYS A 11 -7.87 -28.25 -31.32
C LYS A 11 -7.60 -29.72 -30.97
N PRO A 12 -7.52 -30.11 -29.68
CA PRO A 12 -7.56 -31.52 -29.26
C PRO A 12 -9.02 -32.04 -29.12
N PRO A 13 -9.22 -33.37 -29.17
CA PRO A 13 -10.52 -33.97 -29.47
C PRO A 13 -11.41 -34.21 -28.25
N ARG A 14 -12.73 -34.14 -28.49
CA ARG A 14 -13.79 -34.65 -27.61
C ARG A 14 -13.80 -36.18 -27.67
N ASN A 15 -13.92 -36.84 -26.53
CA ASN A 15 -14.35 -38.23 -26.51
C ASN A 15 -15.62 -38.41 -25.65
N ASN A 16 -16.65 -38.89 -26.33
CA ASN A 16 -17.94 -39.31 -25.79
C ASN A 16 -17.79 -40.72 -25.22
N ASN A 17 -18.38 -40.99 -24.06
CA ASN A 17 -18.99 -42.30 -23.83
C ASN A 17 -20.20 -42.20 -22.90
N ARG A 18 -21.27 -42.84 -23.34
CA ARG A 18 -22.63 -42.82 -22.80
C ARG A 18 -22.94 -44.19 -22.18
N LEU A 19 -23.70 -44.16 -21.08
CA LEU A 19 -24.74 -45.12 -20.64
C LEU A 19 -24.34 -46.52 -20.17
N ARG A 20 -24.75 -46.89 -18.94
CA ARG A 20 -25.97 -47.71 -18.71
C ARG A 20 -26.29 -47.88 -17.22
N ALA A 21 -27.59 -47.92 -16.91
CA ALA A 21 -28.18 -48.27 -15.62
C ALA A 21 -28.57 -49.76 -15.56
N SER A 22 -28.59 -50.34 -14.37
CA SER A 22 -29.41 -51.52 -14.03
C SER A 22 -29.69 -51.61 -12.52
N THR A 23 -30.99 -51.76 -12.22
CA THR A 23 -31.71 -52.17 -10.99
C THR A 23 -31.22 -53.52 -10.41
N SER A 24 -31.35 -53.92 -9.14
CA SER A 24 -32.51 -53.93 -8.22
C SER A 24 -32.17 -54.44 -6.79
N SER A 25 -33.11 -54.18 -5.87
CA SER A 25 -33.51 -54.95 -4.66
C SER A 25 -32.96 -54.60 -3.27
N SER A 26 -33.93 -54.57 -2.35
CA SER A 26 -34.06 -54.05 -0.99
C SER A 26 -33.50 -54.93 0.12
N THR A 27 -33.09 -54.31 1.24
CA THR A 27 -33.45 -54.70 2.63
C THR A 27 -33.03 -53.63 3.64
N ASN A 28 -33.87 -53.46 4.67
CA ASN A 28 -33.72 -52.58 5.83
C ASN A 28 -32.42 -52.82 6.62
N GLU A 29 -31.83 -51.77 7.21
CA GLU A 29 -31.71 -51.59 8.67
C GLU A 29 -30.67 -50.51 9.04
N SER A 30 -31.05 -49.71 10.04
CA SER A 30 -30.19 -48.95 10.97
C SER A 30 -29.08 -48.04 10.42
N THR A 31 -29.31 -46.74 10.54
CA THR A 31 -28.26 -45.74 10.76
C THR A 31 -27.24 -46.19 11.81
N PRO A 32 -25.95 -45.95 11.53
CA PRO A 32 -25.15 -45.20 12.47
C PRO A 32 -24.63 -43.91 11.84
N SER A 33 -24.81 -42.85 12.61
CA SER A 33 -24.01 -41.63 12.61
C SER A 33 -22.52 -41.86 12.35
N THR A 34 -21.93 -41.03 11.49
CA THR A 34 -20.73 -40.18 11.67
C THR A 34 -19.95 -40.09 10.35
N SER A 35 -20.01 -38.94 9.68
CA SER A 35 -19.22 -38.65 8.48
C SER A 35 -17.80 -38.25 8.86
N THR A 36 -16.96 -39.23 9.20
CA THR A 36 -15.59 -38.98 9.68
C THR A 36 -14.58 -39.12 8.55
N SER A 37 -13.75 -38.10 8.36
CA SER A 37 -12.56 -38.15 7.49
C SER A 37 -11.57 -39.19 8.02
N ALA A 38 -10.93 -39.97 7.15
CA ALA A 38 -9.98 -41.02 7.54
C ALA A 38 -8.57 -40.70 7.02
N ILE A 39 -7.57 -40.86 7.90
CA ILE A 39 -6.15 -40.66 7.57
C ILE A 39 -5.39 -41.95 7.91
N THR A 40 -4.74 -42.53 6.91
CA THR A 40 -3.93 -43.74 7.06
C THR A 40 -2.49 -43.44 6.66
N VAL A 41 -1.54 -43.96 7.44
CA VAL A 41 -0.11 -43.88 7.11
C VAL A 41 0.33 -45.21 6.54
N VAL A 42 0.88 -45.20 5.33
CA VAL A 42 1.40 -46.39 4.67
C VAL A 42 2.90 -46.21 4.48
N ASN A 43 3.68 -46.83 5.36
CA ASN A 43 5.13 -46.69 5.38
C ASN A 43 5.86 -47.74 4.51
N THR A 44 5.12 -48.54 3.73
CA THR A 44 5.63 -49.64 2.89
C THR A 44 5.72 -49.30 1.40
N ASP A 45 5.16 -48.17 0.98
CA ASP A 45 4.96 -47.88 -0.45
C ASP A 45 6.13 -47.16 -1.14
N SER A 46 7.18 -46.81 -0.38
CA SER A 46 8.39 -46.16 -0.88
C SER A 46 9.52 -46.33 0.14
N ASP A 47 10.74 -46.59 -0.34
CA ASP A 47 11.92 -46.78 0.52
C ASP A 47 12.39 -45.47 1.16
N ASN A 48 12.12 -44.32 0.51
CA ASN A 48 12.72 -43.04 0.87
C ASN A 48 11.73 -42.03 1.48
N SER A 49 10.42 -42.30 1.45
CA SER A 49 9.39 -41.34 1.86
C SER A 49 8.24 -42.02 2.58
N THR A 50 7.63 -41.35 3.55
CA THR A 50 6.45 -41.85 4.25
C THR A 50 5.18 -41.41 3.54
N ALA A 51 4.27 -42.33 3.21
CA ALA A 51 3.04 -41.99 2.52
C ALA A 51 1.87 -41.74 3.49
N PHE A 52 1.25 -40.56 3.41
CA PHE A 52 0.02 -40.22 4.10
C PHE A 52 -1.16 -40.28 3.11
N VAL A 53 -2.09 -41.20 3.34
CA VAL A 53 -3.31 -41.37 2.56
C VAL A 53 -4.45 -40.68 3.30
N ILE A 54 -5.04 -39.67 2.67
CA ILE A 54 -6.12 -38.86 3.25
C ILE A 54 -7.38 -39.06 2.40
N GLN A 55 -8.44 -39.56 3.03
CA GLN A 55 -9.75 -39.73 2.43
C GLN A 55 -10.73 -38.71 3.05
N ALA A 56 -11.19 -37.75 2.23
CA ALA A 56 -12.09 -36.68 2.66
C ALA A 56 -13.00 -36.20 1.51
N ARG A 57 -14.10 -35.50 1.84
CA ARG A 57 -14.99 -34.88 0.85
C ARG A 57 -14.33 -33.66 0.22
N ASN A 58 -14.47 -33.50 -1.11
CA ASN A 58 -13.85 -32.39 -1.83
C ASN A 58 -14.44 -31.03 -1.40
N LYS A 59 -13.62 -30.19 -0.77
CA LYS A 59 -13.94 -28.80 -0.39
C LYS A 59 -12.89 -27.85 -0.97
N ILE A 60 -13.31 -26.71 -1.50
CA ILE A 60 -12.40 -25.68 -2.02
C ILE A 60 -11.45 -25.24 -0.90
N GLY A 61 -10.14 -25.24 -1.18
CA GLY A 61 -9.10 -24.87 -0.22
C GLY A 61 -8.57 -26.00 0.66
N LEU A 62 -9.17 -27.19 0.65
CA LEU A 62 -8.74 -28.31 1.51
C LEU A 62 -7.30 -28.78 1.21
N LEU A 63 -6.88 -28.72 -0.05
CA LEU A 63 -5.48 -28.99 -0.44
C LEU A 63 -4.51 -27.96 0.16
N GLN A 64 -4.90 -26.69 0.20
CA GLN A 64 -4.08 -25.62 0.80
C GLN A 64 -3.97 -25.81 2.31
N VAL A 65 -5.04 -26.28 2.97
CA VAL A 65 -5.01 -26.61 4.41
C VAL A 65 -4.05 -27.76 4.68
N ILE A 66 -4.15 -28.88 3.95
CA ILE A 66 -3.29 -30.06 4.16
C ILE A 66 -1.82 -29.73 3.89
N THR A 67 -1.52 -29.10 2.75
CA THR A 67 -0.15 -28.68 2.40
C THR A 67 0.43 -27.68 3.39
N ARG A 68 -0.40 -26.79 3.96
CA ARG A 68 0.01 -25.87 5.02
C ARG A 68 0.34 -26.61 6.30
N VAL A 69 -0.42 -27.63 6.69
CA VAL A 69 -0.13 -28.43 7.90
C VAL A 69 1.23 -29.11 7.78
N PHE A 70 1.51 -29.78 6.66
CA PHE A 70 2.82 -30.40 6.43
C PHE A 70 3.96 -29.36 6.49
N LYS A 71 3.78 -28.21 5.86
CA LYS A 71 4.77 -27.12 5.88
C LYS A 71 5.01 -26.54 7.28
N VAL A 72 3.95 -26.38 8.08
CA VAL A 72 4.05 -25.88 9.47
C VAL A 72 4.77 -26.89 10.37
N LEU A 73 4.57 -28.18 10.12
CA LEU A 73 5.28 -29.25 10.82
C LEU A 73 6.72 -29.47 10.30
N GLY A 74 7.19 -28.65 9.36
CA GLY A 74 8.56 -28.73 8.82
C GLY A 74 8.80 -29.90 7.88
N LEU A 75 7.73 -30.45 7.30
CA LEU A 75 7.77 -31.60 6.42
C LEU A 75 7.73 -31.19 4.94
N THR A 76 8.44 -31.93 4.11
CA THR A 76 8.53 -31.67 2.66
C THR A 76 7.70 -32.69 1.90
N ILE A 77 6.92 -32.22 0.92
CA ILE A 77 6.09 -33.09 0.08
C ILE A 77 6.85 -33.31 -1.23
N ASP A 78 7.32 -34.54 -1.45
CA ASP A 78 8.06 -34.90 -2.66
C ASP A 78 7.13 -35.17 -3.83
N LYS A 79 6.00 -35.83 -3.55
CA LYS A 79 5.03 -36.23 -4.56
C LYS A 79 3.64 -36.33 -3.96
N ALA A 80 2.62 -35.99 -4.75
CA ALA A 80 1.23 -36.23 -4.40
C ALA A 80 0.50 -36.91 -5.55
N THR A 81 -0.31 -37.93 -5.26
CA THR A 81 -1.18 -38.60 -6.23
C THR A 81 -2.64 -38.46 -5.80
N VAL A 82 -3.53 -38.34 -6.79
CA VAL A 82 -4.96 -38.16 -6.58
C VAL A 82 -5.71 -39.29 -7.27
N GLU A 83 -6.53 -40.00 -6.52
CA GLU A 83 -7.49 -40.98 -7.03
C GLU A 83 -8.90 -40.54 -6.60
N PHE A 84 -9.89 -40.77 -7.47
CA PHE A 84 -11.28 -40.40 -7.24
C PHE A 84 -12.12 -41.65 -7.10
N GLU A 85 -12.85 -41.77 -5.98
CA GLU A 85 -13.74 -42.90 -5.71
C GLU A 85 -15.10 -42.34 -5.27
N GLY A 86 -16.01 -42.19 -6.24
CA GLY A 86 -17.31 -41.55 -6.04
C GLY A 86 -17.21 -40.07 -5.66
N ASP A 87 -17.93 -39.64 -4.61
CA ASP A 87 -17.94 -38.26 -4.09
C ASP A 87 -16.77 -37.93 -3.14
N TYR A 88 -15.87 -38.90 -2.93
CA TYR A 88 -14.69 -38.76 -2.07
C TYR A 88 -13.43 -38.76 -2.94
N PHE A 89 -12.47 -37.92 -2.56
CA PHE A 89 -11.14 -37.95 -3.16
C PHE A 89 -10.17 -38.63 -2.19
N ILE A 90 -9.32 -39.51 -2.71
CA ILE A 90 -8.24 -40.14 -1.98
C ILE A 90 -6.96 -39.48 -2.45
N LYS A 91 -6.30 -38.74 -1.56
CA LYS A 91 -5.01 -38.11 -1.84
C LYS A 91 -3.91 -38.76 -1.04
N LYS A 92 -2.88 -39.20 -1.75
CA LYS A 92 -1.69 -39.78 -1.16
C LYS A 92 -0.53 -38.82 -1.31
N PHE A 93 0.05 -38.42 -0.19
CA PHE A 93 1.19 -37.52 -0.11
C PHE A 93 2.41 -38.29 0.36
N PHE A 94 3.49 -38.24 -0.41
CA PHE A 94 4.79 -38.77 -0.04
C PHE A 94 5.58 -37.66 0.63
N VAL A 95 5.92 -37.86 1.90
CA VAL A 95 6.42 -36.81 2.79
C VAL A 95 7.72 -37.26 3.45
N THR A 96 8.69 -36.34 3.54
CA THR A 96 9.96 -36.51 4.24
C THR A 96 10.13 -35.45 5.34
N ASP A 97 11.06 -35.71 6.25
CA ASP A 97 11.49 -34.70 7.22
C ASP A 97 12.27 -33.54 6.56
N SER A 98 12.69 -32.56 7.37
CA SER A 98 13.47 -31.41 6.90
C SER A 98 14.86 -31.74 6.36
N HIS A 99 15.34 -32.98 6.57
CA HIS A 99 16.63 -33.49 6.09
C HIS A 99 16.47 -34.45 4.90
N GLY A 100 15.24 -34.64 4.39
CA GLY A 100 14.95 -35.52 3.26
C GLY A 100 14.85 -37.00 3.63
N ASN A 101 14.74 -37.34 4.91
CA ASN A 101 14.65 -38.72 5.38
C ASN A 101 13.20 -39.15 5.63
N LYS A 102 12.99 -40.48 5.57
CA LYS A 102 11.73 -41.14 5.88
C LYS A 102 11.41 -41.04 7.37
N ILE A 103 10.15 -40.76 7.69
CA ILE A 103 9.68 -40.65 9.07
C ILE A 103 9.37 -42.06 9.58
N GLN A 104 10.19 -42.56 10.51
CA GLN A 104 10.09 -43.91 11.06
C GLN A 104 9.61 -43.92 12.52
N ASP A 105 9.59 -42.77 13.18
CA ASP A 105 9.21 -42.66 14.58
C ASP A 105 7.68 -42.59 14.75
N ASP A 106 7.13 -43.57 15.46
CA ASP A 106 5.69 -43.73 15.68
C ASP A 106 5.08 -42.55 16.45
N GLU A 107 5.83 -41.92 17.37
CA GLU A 107 5.34 -40.75 18.12
C GLU A 107 5.12 -39.54 17.19
N ASN A 108 6.06 -39.33 16.26
CA ASN A 108 5.97 -38.28 15.26
C ASN A 108 4.87 -38.55 14.24
N LEU A 109 4.70 -39.81 13.80
CA LEU A 109 3.61 -40.19 12.91
C LEU A 109 2.23 -39.94 13.52
N GLU A 110 2.04 -40.27 14.81
CA GLU A 110 0.79 -40.02 15.51
C GLU A 110 0.54 -38.52 15.74
N ARG A 111 1.59 -37.74 16.00
CA ARG A 111 1.49 -36.27 16.12
C ARG A 111 1.04 -35.62 14.80
N ILE A 112 1.59 -36.07 13.67
CA ILE A 112 1.23 -35.57 12.33
C ILE A 112 -0.21 -35.97 11.99
N LYS A 113 -0.61 -37.21 12.25
CA LYS A 113 -2.00 -37.68 12.05
C LYS A 113 -2.99 -36.85 12.86
N ARG A 114 -2.69 -36.54 14.12
CA ARG A 114 -3.55 -35.73 14.98
C ARG A 114 -3.75 -34.31 14.44
N ALA A 115 -2.66 -33.66 14.00
CA ALA A 115 -2.72 -32.32 13.43
C ALA A 115 -3.51 -32.25 12.11
N LEU A 116 -3.39 -33.28 11.27
CA LEU A 116 -4.18 -33.36 10.04
C LEU A 116 -5.66 -33.64 10.32
N ASN A 117 -5.98 -34.50 11.29
CA ASN A 117 -7.36 -34.77 11.69
C ASN A 117 -8.06 -33.52 12.24
N GLU A 118 -7.37 -32.75 13.09
CA GLU A 118 -7.87 -31.48 13.62
C GLU A 118 -8.15 -30.45 12.51
N ALA A 119 -7.25 -30.37 11.51
CA ALA A 119 -7.39 -29.44 10.40
C ALA A 119 -8.50 -29.82 9.40
N ILE A 120 -8.88 -31.10 9.32
CA ILE A 120 -9.87 -31.61 8.36
C ILE A 120 -11.26 -31.78 9.01
N GLY A 121 -11.32 -32.02 10.33
CA GLY A 121 -12.55 -32.36 11.07
C GLY A 121 -13.38 -31.18 11.60
N GLY A 122 -12.89 -29.93 11.52
CA GLY A 122 -13.62 -28.76 12.01
C GLY A 122 -14.75 -28.31 11.09
N ASP A 123 -15.96 -28.82 11.30
CA ASP A 123 -17.20 -28.34 10.66
C ASP A 123 -18.00 -27.48 11.67
N GLY A 124 -18.05 -26.16 11.41
CA GLY A 124 -19.04 -25.20 11.95
C GLY A 124 -19.13 -24.99 13.47
N GLY A 125 -18.48 -23.94 13.98
CA GLY A 125 -18.78 -23.38 15.32
C GLY A 125 -17.61 -22.66 15.95
N ASP A 126 -17.83 -21.40 16.36
CA ASP A 126 -16.87 -20.49 16.99
C ASP A 126 -15.94 -21.14 18.03
N GLY A 127 -14.64 -21.16 17.72
CA GLY A 127 -13.56 -21.56 18.61
C GLY A 127 -12.27 -20.85 18.21
N LYS A 128 -11.98 -19.74 18.88
CA LYS A 128 -10.93 -18.75 18.60
C LYS A 128 -9.56 -19.38 18.26
N VAL A 129 -9.19 -19.31 16.99
CA VAL A 129 -7.83 -18.99 16.56
C VAL A 129 -7.88 -17.58 15.98
N SER A 130 -7.43 -16.61 16.76
CA SER A 130 -7.46 -15.19 16.40
C SER A 130 -6.47 -14.90 15.27
N VAL A 131 -7.00 -14.89 14.04
CA VAL A 131 -6.35 -14.27 12.87
C VAL A 131 -7.21 -13.07 12.48
N ALA A 132 -6.73 -11.87 12.78
CA ALA A 132 -7.29 -10.65 12.23
C ALA A 132 -7.17 -10.72 10.70
N LYS A 133 -8.30 -10.75 9.99
CA LYS A 133 -8.38 -10.57 8.54
C LYS A 133 -8.26 -9.07 8.26
N SER A 134 -7.16 -8.67 7.62
CA SER A 134 -7.17 -7.52 6.72
C SER A 134 -7.74 -7.97 5.37
N THR A 135 -8.66 -7.19 4.83
CA THR A 135 -9.20 -7.32 3.48
C THR A 135 -8.52 -6.28 2.59
N GLY A 136 -7.96 -6.71 1.45
CA GLY A 136 -7.79 -5.86 0.25
C GLY A 136 -6.37 -5.44 -0.17
N ASN A 137 -5.71 -6.31 -0.93
CA ASN A 137 -4.58 -6.14 -1.88
C ASN A 137 -3.94 -4.75 -2.12
N ARG A 138 -2.67 -4.60 -1.72
CA ARG A 138 -1.48 -4.59 -2.62
C ARG A 138 -0.18 -4.53 -1.80
N GLY A 139 0.78 -5.40 -2.15
CA GLY A 139 2.13 -5.42 -1.59
C GLY A 139 2.25 -5.98 -0.17
N ILE A 140 2.21 -7.31 -0.03
CA ILE A 140 2.65 -7.94 1.23
C ILE A 140 4.15 -7.69 1.36
N VAL A 141 4.53 -6.72 2.18
CA VAL A 141 5.82 -6.77 2.88
C VAL A 141 5.77 -8.05 3.70
N VAL A 142 6.48 -9.08 3.25
CA VAL A 142 6.68 -10.29 4.04
C VAL A 142 7.54 -9.89 5.23
N ARG A 143 6.91 -9.44 6.32
CA ARG A 143 7.52 -9.55 7.64
C ARG A 143 7.64 -11.04 7.90
N ARG A 144 8.86 -11.54 7.69
CA ARG A 144 9.27 -12.90 8.03
C ARG A 144 8.70 -13.21 9.40
N ALA A 145 7.76 -14.15 9.46
CA ALA A 145 7.24 -14.66 10.73
C ALA A 145 8.43 -15.31 11.43
N GLY A 146 9.01 -14.58 12.37
CA GLY A 146 10.08 -15.07 13.21
C GLY A 146 9.54 -16.27 13.98
N LEU A 147 10.27 -17.37 13.84
CA LEU A 147 10.39 -18.43 14.83
C LEU A 147 10.27 -17.86 16.25
N VAL A 148 9.66 -18.64 17.13
CA VAL A 148 9.59 -18.38 18.57
C VAL A 148 11.03 -18.36 19.12
N GLU A 149 11.69 -17.23 18.96
CA GLU A 149 13.02 -16.93 19.47
C GLU A 149 12.86 -15.89 20.59
N GLY A 150 13.56 -16.17 21.70
CA GLY A 150 13.40 -15.51 22.98
C GLY A 150 13.50 -14.00 22.89
N PHE A 151 12.84 -13.31 23.83
CA PHE A 151 12.82 -11.85 23.95
C PHE A 151 14.25 -11.23 23.90
N GLY A 152 15.27 -11.97 24.33
CA GLY A 152 16.68 -11.58 24.27
C GLY A 152 17.30 -11.56 22.86
N GLU A 153 16.96 -12.48 21.96
CA GLU A 153 17.52 -12.50 20.59
C GLU A 153 16.91 -11.40 19.71
N ARG A 154 15.61 -11.10 19.89
CA ARG A 154 14.99 -9.94 19.25
C ARG A 154 15.59 -8.62 19.74
N LYS A 155 15.91 -8.53 21.03
CA LYS A 155 16.61 -7.38 21.60
C LYS A 155 18.03 -7.26 21.05
N ALA A 156 18.80 -8.33 20.99
CA ALA A 156 20.15 -8.33 20.41
C ALA A 156 20.18 -8.03 18.89
N LYS A 157 19.21 -8.57 18.13
CA LYS A 157 19.05 -8.24 16.70
C LYS A 157 18.66 -6.78 16.49
N ALA A 158 17.77 -6.25 17.34
CA ALA A 158 17.42 -4.84 17.33
C ALA A 158 18.60 -3.96 17.74
N GLU A 159 19.33 -4.30 18.81
CA GLU A 159 20.53 -3.58 19.27
C GLU A 159 21.63 -3.59 18.20
N ARG A 160 21.83 -4.69 17.48
CA ARG A 160 22.77 -4.75 16.36
C ARG A 160 22.31 -3.83 15.22
N MET A 161 21.02 -3.86 14.86
CA MET A 161 20.46 -2.96 13.85
C MET A 161 20.64 -1.50 14.26
N PHE A 162 20.30 -1.15 15.50
CA PHE A 162 20.51 0.18 16.05
C PHE A 162 21.99 0.55 16.03
N SER A 163 22.91 -0.30 16.47
CA SER A 163 24.35 0.00 16.46
C SER A 163 24.92 0.28 15.06
N LEU A 164 24.33 -0.32 14.02
CA LEU A 164 24.71 -0.07 12.63
C LEU A 164 24.09 1.23 12.08
N MET A 165 23.02 1.71 12.70
CA MET A 165 22.30 2.94 12.36
C MET A 165 22.58 4.10 13.32
N ASP A 166 23.33 3.89 14.41
CA ASP A 166 23.51 4.85 15.53
C ASP A 166 24.46 6.01 15.19
N GLY A 167 25.04 6.02 13.98
CA GLY A 167 25.96 7.05 13.54
C GLY A 167 25.27 8.07 12.65
N PHE A 168 25.24 9.33 13.09
CA PHE A 168 24.89 10.46 12.23
C PHE A 168 25.88 10.59 11.06
N LEU A 169 25.36 11.02 9.91
CA LEU A 169 26.19 11.40 8.77
C LEU A 169 27.17 12.52 9.15
N LYS A 170 28.40 12.40 8.66
CA LYS A 170 29.45 13.39 8.90
C LYS A 170 29.28 14.58 7.97
N ASN A 171 29.65 15.77 8.47
CA ASN A 171 29.51 17.03 7.72
C ASN A 171 30.86 17.60 7.27
N ASP A 172 31.96 16.82 7.36
CA ASP A 172 33.23 17.24 6.76
C ASP A 172 33.12 17.25 5.22
N PRO A 173 33.83 18.16 4.53
CA PRO A 173 33.73 18.30 3.08
C PRO A 173 33.92 16.98 2.31
N PHE A 174 34.86 16.15 2.72
CA PHE A 174 35.13 14.87 2.08
C PHE A 174 33.95 13.88 2.20
N SER A 175 33.34 13.78 3.38
CA SER A 175 32.15 12.96 3.58
C SER A 175 30.96 13.49 2.77
N LEU A 176 30.76 14.82 2.73
CA LEU A 176 29.71 15.44 1.91
C LEU A 176 29.89 15.14 0.41
N GLN A 177 31.11 15.24 -0.11
CA GLN A 177 31.43 14.87 -1.49
C GLN A 177 31.08 13.42 -1.78
N LYS A 178 31.45 12.51 -0.87
CA LYS A 178 31.16 11.09 -1.01
C LYS A 178 29.65 10.84 -1.05
N ASP A 179 28.88 11.51 -0.20
CA ASP A 179 27.42 11.36 -0.15
C ASP A 179 26.76 11.91 -1.41
N ILE A 180 27.20 13.07 -1.92
CA ILE A 180 26.73 13.62 -3.20
C ILE A 180 27.00 12.64 -4.34
N LEU A 181 28.24 12.16 -4.47
CA LEU A 181 28.62 11.22 -5.53
C LEU A 181 27.90 9.87 -5.39
N HIS A 182 27.61 9.43 -4.17
CA HIS A 182 26.80 8.25 -3.92
C HIS A 182 25.39 8.42 -4.51
N HIS A 183 24.74 9.57 -4.33
CA HIS A 183 23.44 9.82 -4.96
C HIS A 183 23.52 9.97 -6.48
N VAL A 184 24.60 10.53 -7.03
CA VAL A 184 24.82 10.53 -8.49
C VAL A 184 24.86 9.09 -9.04
N GLU A 185 25.61 8.19 -8.40
CA GLU A 185 25.79 6.81 -8.89
C GLU A 185 24.56 5.93 -8.63
N TYR A 186 23.94 6.00 -7.45
CA TYR A 186 22.90 5.05 -7.03
C TYR A 186 21.46 5.59 -7.07
N THR A 187 21.27 6.90 -6.88
CA THR A 187 19.93 7.50 -6.92
C THR A 187 19.59 7.99 -8.32
N MET A 188 20.51 8.72 -8.94
CA MET A 188 20.37 9.25 -10.30
C MET A 188 20.75 8.24 -11.39
N ALA A 189 21.44 7.15 -11.01
CA ALA A 189 21.95 6.14 -11.94
C ALA A 189 22.80 6.75 -13.09
N ARG A 190 23.61 7.76 -12.75
CA ARG A 190 24.49 8.47 -13.69
C ARG A 190 25.93 8.01 -13.60
N SER A 191 26.69 8.29 -14.67
CA SER A 191 28.10 7.99 -14.72
C SER A 191 28.88 9.02 -13.92
N ARG A 192 29.85 8.55 -13.14
CA ARG A 192 30.84 9.38 -12.42
C ARG A 192 31.63 10.34 -13.33
N PHE A 193 31.59 10.15 -14.65
CA PHE A 193 32.30 10.96 -15.64
C PHE A 193 31.40 11.91 -16.43
N SER A 194 30.07 11.85 -16.25
CA SER A 194 29.13 12.69 -17.00
C SER A 194 27.79 12.77 -16.29
N PHE A 195 27.52 13.95 -15.72
CA PHE A 195 26.21 14.39 -15.22
C PHE A 195 26.12 15.91 -15.37
N ASP A 196 24.91 16.44 -15.51
CA ASP A 196 24.65 17.87 -15.68
C ASP A 196 24.41 18.59 -14.34
N ASP A 197 24.24 19.92 -14.38
CA ASP A 197 23.99 20.75 -13.19
C ASP A 197 22.66 20.37 -12.51
N TYR A 198 21.67 19.94 -13.28
CA TYR A 198 20.36 19.53 -12.74
C TYR A 198 20.48 18.23 -11.93
N GLU A 199 21.22 17.26 -12.43
CA GLU A 199 21.51 15.99 -11.76
C GLU A 199 22.41 16.19 -10.55
N ALA A 200 23.39 17.10 -10.65
CA ALA A 200 24.21 17.51 -9.52
C ALA A 200 23.35 18.13 -8.41
N TYR A 201 22.39 18.99 -8.78
CA TYR A 201 21.40 19.54 -7.85
C TYR A 201 20.55 18.44 -7.21
N GLN A 202 20.00 17.49 -7.98
CA GLN A 202 19.19 16.41 -7.42
C GLN A 202 19.99 15.55 -6.43
N ALA A 203 21.24 15.20 -6.78
CA ALA A 203 22.12 14.44 -5.90
C ALA A 203 22.47 15.22 -4.61
N LEU A 204 22.73 16.52 -4.73
CA LEU A 204 22.95 17.42 -3.60
C LEU A 204 21.72 17.49 -2.69
N ALA A 205 20.53 17.68 -3.26
CA ALA A 205 19.27 17.74 -2.51
C ALA A 205 19.01 16.45 -1.73
N HIS A 206 19.28 15.28 -2.33
CA HIS A 206 19.19 13.99 -1.64
C HIS A 206 20.19 13.87 -0.48
N SER A 207 21.44 14.31 -0.67
CA SER A 207 22.47 14.31 0.40
C SER A 207 22.08 15.21 1.58
N VAL A 208 21.45 16.37 1.32
CA VAL A 208 20.92 17.25 2.36
C VAL A 208 19.71 16.61 3.05
N ARG A 209 18.80 16.02 2.27
CA ARG A 209 17.61 15.34 2.79
C ARG A 209 17.96 14.20 3.74
N ASP A 210 19.01 13.42 3.47
CA ASP A 210 19.39 12.32 4.36
C ASP A 210 19.70 12.82 5.79
N ARG A 211 20.39 13.96 5.91
CA ARG A 211 20.66 14.64 7.20
C ARG A 211 19.38 15.18 7.85
N LEU A 212 18.42 15.67 7.05
CA LEU A 212 17.11 16.07 7.55
C LEU A 212 16.33 14.89 8.10
N ILE A 213 16.39 13.73 7.44
CA ILE A 213 15.68 12.52 7.86
C ILE A 213 16.18 12.03 9.22
N GLU A 214 17.50 12.08 9.48
CA GLU A 214 18.06 11.75 10.79
C GLU A 214 17.46 12.64 11.89
N ARG A 215 17.55 13.97 11.73
CA ARG A 215 17.00 14.93 12.71
C ARG A 215 15.48 14.81 12.86
N TRP A 216 14.78 14.60 11.75
CA TRP A 216 13.33 14.41 11.72
C TRP A 216 12.95 13.16 12.52
N HIS A 217 13.64 12.04 12.34
CA HIS A 217 13.35 10.80 13.07
C HIS A 217 13.52 10.98 14.59
N ASP A 218 14.64 11.58 15.00
CA ASP A 218 14.92 11.86 16.41
C ASP A 218 13.88 12.77 17.04
N THR A 219 13.52 13.84 16.33
CA THR A 219 12.46 14.77 16.73
C THR A 219 11.13 14.04 16.95
N HIS A 220 10.76 13.15 16.02
CA HIS A 220 9.52 12.38 16.11
C HIS A 220 9.53 11.39 17.28
N ILE A 221 10.65 10.68 17.49
CA ILE A 221 10.83 9.79 18.63
C ILE A 221 10.72 10.58 19.93
N TYR A 222 11.39 11.73 20.02
CA TYR A 222 11.36 12.60 21.19
C TYR A 222 9.94 13.07 21.49
N PHE A 223 9.19 13.58 20.51
CA PHE A 223 7.80 13.99 20.70
C PHE A 223 6.87 12.84 21.11
N LYS A 224 7.11 11.63 20.60
CA LYS A 224 6.36 10.44 21.00
C LYS A 224 6.67 10.01 22.44
N LYS A 225 7.94 10.10 22.85
CA LYS A 225 8.39 9.75 24.20
C LYS A 225 7.91 10.74 25.25
N THR A 226 8.03 12.04 24.96
CA THR A 226 7.67 13.12 25.90
C THR A 226 6.14 13.32 26.00
N LYS A 227 5.37 12.87 25.00
CA LYS A 227 3.89 12.98 24.96
C LYS A 227 3.37 14.41 25.14
N SER A 228 4.15 15.40 24.72
CA SER A 228 3.75 16.82 24.76
C SER A 228 2.53 17.06 23.87
N LYS A 229 1.71 18.05 24.24
CA LYS A 229 0.62 18.54 23.38
C LYS A 229 1.21 19.00 22.04
N ARG A 230 0.64 18.50 20.94
CA ARG A 230 1.08 18.85 19.58
C ARG A 230 0.22 19.95 18.98
N LEU A 231 0.86 20.82 18.20
CA LEU A 231 0.21 21.84 17.40
C LEU A 231 0.02 21.30 15.98
N TYR A 232 -1.17 21.48 15.43
CA TYR A 232 -1.46 21.09 14.06
C TYR A 232 -1.91 22.32 13.30
N PHE A 233 -1.08 22.78 12.36
CA PHE A 233 -1.32 23.95 11.55
C PHE A 233 -1.96 23.54 10.22
N LEU A 234 -3.23 23.89 10.04
CA LEU A 234 -4.01 23.49 8.87
C LEU A 234 -4.09 24.68 7.91
N SER A 235 -3.53 24.50 6.72
CA SER A 235 -3.68 25.45 5.63
C SER A 235 -3.95 24.70 4.33
N LEU A 236 -4.61 25.35 3.37
CA LEU A 236 -4.69 24.84 2.01
C LEU A 236 -3.51 25.30 1.15
N GLU A 237 -2.70 26.23 1.65
CA GLU A 237 -1.59 26.83 0.92
C GLU A 237 -0.32 26.89 1.77
N PHE A 238 0.81 26.55 1.16
CA PHE A 238 2.14 26.70 1.72
C PHE A 238 3.09 27.18 0.64
N LEU A 239 3.56 28.42 0.72
CA LEU A 239 4.56 28.93 -0.22
C LEU A 239 5.95 28.71 0.38
N MET A 240 6.43 27.48 0.30
CA MET A 240 7.72 27.06 0.85
C MET A 240 8.89 27.77 0.14
N GLY A 241 8.78 27.91 -1.19
CA GLY A 241 9.88 28.33 -2.05
C GLY A 241 10.92 27.22 -2.22
N ARG A 242 12.15 27.60 -2.57
CA ARG A 242 13.29 26.68 -2.69
C ARG A 242 13.77 26.18 -1.33
N SER A 243 13.86 24.86 -1.18
CA SER A 243 14.15 24.20 0.10
C SER A 243 15.63 23.97 0.34
N LEU A 244 16.46 23.92 -0.71
CA LEU A 244 17.90 23.61 -0.59
C LEU A 244 18.62 24.61 0.32
N SER A 245 18.58 25.88 -0.04
CA SER A 245 19.29 26.94 0.69
C SER A 245 18.77 27.05 2.12
N ASN A 246 17.45 27.01 2.32
CA ASN A 246 16.86 27.08 3.66
C ASN A 246 17.29 25.90 4.54
N SER A 247 17.30 24.68 3.98
CA SER A 247 17.66 23.47 4.73
C SER A 247 19.13 23.49 5.14
N VAL A 248 20.01 23.86 4.22
CA VAL A 248 21.46 23.91 4.47
C VAL A 248 21.83 24.99 5.50
N ILE A 249 21.17 26.15 5.45
CA ILE A 249 21.30 27.23 6.45
C ILE A 249 20.83 26.74 7.83
N ASN A 250 19.62 26.19 7.93
CA ASN A 250 19.04 25.75 9.21
C ASN A 250 19.80 24.57 9.82
N LEU A 251 20.38 23.70 8.99
CA LEU A 251 21.26 22.63 9.44
C LEU A 251 22.63 23.14 9.92
N GLY A 252 23.03 24.36 9.54
CA GLY A 252 24.33 24.96 9.86
C GLY A 252 25.48 24.34 9.07
N ILE A 253 25.22 23.90 7.83
CA ILE A 253 26.18 23.16 6.99
C ILE A 253 26.46 23.82 5.62
N GLN A 254 26.16 25.11 5.50
CA GLN A 254 26.32 25.87 4.25
C GLN A 254 27.76 25.96 3.79
N ASP A 255 28.66 26.38 4.67
CA ASP A 255 30.07 26.58 4.32
C ASP A 255 30.72 25.25 3.92
N GLN A 256 30.37 24.15 4.59
CA GLN A 256 30.89 22.83 4.31
C GLN A 256 30.41 22.30 2.96
N TYR A 257 29.14 22.54 2.59
CA TYR A 257 28.65 22.19 1.25
C TYR A 257 29.26 23.07 0.17
N ALA A 258 29.42 24.37 0.41
CA ALA A 258 30.07 25.28 -0.53
C ALA A 258 31.52 24.86 -0.79
N GLU A 259 32.28 24.53 0.26
CA GLU A 259 33.64 24.00 0.13
C GLU A 259 33.67 22.65 -0.60
N ALA A 260 32.77 21.73 -0.24
CA ALA A 260 32.67 20.40 -0.84
C ALA A 260 32.39 20.48 -2.35
N LEU A 261 31.45 21.32 -2.76
CA LEU A 261 31.05 21.51 -4.15
C LEU A 261 32.14 22.22 -4.96
N ASN A 262 32.77 23.26 -4.41
CA ASN A 262 33.85 23.97 -5.08
C ASN A 262 35.02 23.02 -5.43
N GLN A 263 35.35 22.09 -4.52
CA GLN A 263 36.35 21.05 -4.78
C GLN A 263 35.92 20.01 -5.84
N LEU A 264 34.61 19.81 -6.03
CA LEU A 264 34.06 18.98 -7.13
C LEU A 264 33.91 19.75 -8.45
N GLY A 265 34.18 21.06 -8.45
CA GLY A 265 34.03 21.92 -9.62
C GLY A 265 32.64 22.50 -9.83
N PHE A 266 31.78 22.49 -8.80
CA PHE A 266 30.44 23.09 -8.82
C PHE A 266 30.35 24.29 -7.89
N GLU A 267 29.50 25.25 -8.26
CA GLU A 267 29.15 26.40 -7.42
C GLU A 267 27.77 26.17 -6.78
N PHE A 268 27.66 26.39 -5.46
CA PHE A 268 26.43 26.11 -4.72
C PHE A 268 25.25 26.92 -5.24
N GLU A 269 25.48 28.19 -5.55
CA GLU A 269 24.50 29.14 -6.06
C GLU A 269 23.91 28.68 -7.39
N VAL A 270 24.76 28.21 -8.32
CA VAL A 270 24.35 27.69 -9.63
C VAL A 270 23.46 26.45 -9.48
N LEU A 271 23.79 25.55 -8.55
CA LEU A 271 22.97 24.38 -8.25
C LEU A 271 21.66 24.75 -7.55
N ALA A 272 21.67 25.73 -6.65
CA ALA A 272 20.47 26.23 -5.99
C ALA A 272 19.51 26.95 -6.95
N GLU A 273 20.00 27.44 -8.09
CA GLU A 273 19.16 27.98 -9.16
C GLU A 273 18.44 26.92 -9.99
N GLN A 274 18.91 25.67 -9.98
CA GLN A 274 18.23 24.56 -10.65
C GLN A 274 16.95 24.11 -9.93
N GLU A 275 16.79 24.48 -8.66
CA GLU A 275 15.60 24.17 -7.87
C GLU A 275 14.38 24.99 -8.35
N GLY A 276 13.35 24.28 -8.81
CA GLY A 276 12.04 24.87 -9.06
C GLY A 276 11.31 25.19 -7.76
N ASP A 277 10.56 26.29 -7.74
CA ASP A 277 9.71 26.64 -6.60
C ASP A 277 8.57 25.63 -6.43
N ALA A 278 8.28 25.27 -5.17
CA ALA A 278 7.16 24.38 -4.86
C ALA A 278 5.82 25.12 -5.05
N SER A 279 5.02 24.67 -6.01
CA SER A 279 3.74 25.28 -6.40
C SER A 279 2.60 24.89 -5.46
N LEU A 280 2.80 25.11 -4.16
CA LEU A 280 1.90 24.70 -3.08
C LEU A 280 1.08 25.87 -2.50
N GLY A 281 1.24 27.08 -3.03
CA GLY A 281 0.58 28.29 -2.58
C GLY A 281 0.82 29.45 -3.55
N ASN A 282 0.11 30.56 -3.37
CA ASN A 282 0.25 31.72 -4.27
C ASN A 282 0.54 33.04 -3.52
N GLY A 283 -0.24 33.33 -2.47
CA GLY A 283 -0.28 34.66 -1.87
C GLY A 283 0.40 34.79 -0.50
N GLY A 284 0.12 35.92 0.16
CA GLY A 284 0.62 36.21 1.51
C GLY A 284 0.16 35.22 2.58
N LEU A 285 -1.04 34.64 2.45
CA LEU A 285 -1.53 33.58 3.36
C LEU A 285 -0.64 32.33 3.28
N ALA A 286 -0.26 31.94 2.07
CA ALA A 286 0.63 30.81 1.83
C ALA A 286 2.01 31.05 2.43
N ARG A 287 2.55 32.26 2.24
CA ARG A 287 3.86 32.60 2.80
C ARG A 287 3.83 32.74 4.32
N PHE A 288 2.76 33.30 4.87
CA PHE A 288 2.53 33.32 6.32
C PHE A 288 2.55 31.89 6.89
N SER A 289 1.85 30.95 6.24
CA SER A 289 1.81 29.54 6.63
C SER A 289 3.19 28.90 6.62
N ALA A 290 3.99 29.14 5.58
CA ALA A 290 5.36 28.64 5.49
C ALA A 290 6.28 29.23 6.56
N CYS A 291 6.26 30.55 6.76
CA CYS A 291 7.07 31.22 7.78
C CYS A 291 6.68 30.78 9.21
N GLN A 292 5.40 30.52 9.45
CA GLN A 292 4.92 30.01 10.72
C GLN A 292 5.50 28.61 11.00
N MET A 293 5.57 27.74 9.99
CA MET A 293 6.18 26.42 10.12
C MET A 293 7.68 26.51 10.46
N ASP A 294 8.43 27.35 9.75
CA ASP A 294 9.86 27.57 10.02
C ASP A 294 10.10 28.11 11.45
N SER A 295 9.26 29.05 11.90
CA SER A 295 9.32 29.60 13.26
C SER A 295 9.00 28.55 14.32
N LEU A 296 8.00 27.70 14.09
CA LEU A 296 7.64 26.62 15.01
C LEU A 296 8.75 25.58 15.12
N ALA A 297 9.44 25.28 14.01
CA ALA A 297 10.59 24.40 13.99
C ALA A 297 11.76 24.99 14.81
N THR A 298 12.08 26.26 14.57
CA THR A 298 13.16 27.00 15.23
C THR A 298 12.95 27.17 16.74
N LEU A 299 11.70 27.37 17.17
CA LEU A 299 11.32 27.55 18.58
C LEU A 299 11.07 26.23 19.33
N ASP A 300 11.46 25.09 18.76
CA ASP A 300 11.29 23.76 19.37
C ASP A 300 9.85 23.36 19.70
N TYR A 301 8.86 23.92 18.99
CA TYR A 301 7.46 23.53 19.20
C TYR A 301 7.17 22.18 18.52
N PRO A 302 6.43 21.27 19.19
CA PRO A 302 5.95 20.04 18.58
C PRO A 302 4.78 20.33 17.64
N ALA A 303 5.10 20.78 16.43
CA ALA A 303 4.12 21.24 15.45
C ALA A 303 4.17 20.45 14.16
N TRP A 304 3.02 20.22 13.53
CA TRP A 304 2.91 19.63 12.19
C TRP A 304 2.06 20.53 11.31
N GLY A 305 2.48 20.73 10.06
CA GLY A 305 1.70 21.39 9.02
C GLY A 305 0.91 20.36 8.25
N TYR A 306 -0.33 20.68 7.87
CA TYR A 306 -1.10 19.86 6.95
C TYR A 306 -1.67 20.66 5.80
N GLY A 307 -1.43 20.17 4.58
CA GLY A 307 -1.92 20.77 3.33
C GLY A 307 -2.33 19.76 2.27
N LEU A 308 -2.61 20.25 1.07
CA LEU A 308 -2.81 19.44 -0.13
C LEU A 308 -1.55 19.47 -0.99
N ARG A 309 -1.27 18.37 -1.68
CA ARG A 309 -0.16 18.28 -2.63
C ARG A 309 -0.68 18.59 -4.02
N TYR A 310 -0.54 19.84 -4.47
CA TYR A 310 -0.99 20.25 -5.80
C TYR A 310 -0.03 19.79 -6.90
N GLU A 311 -0.56 19.15 -7.94
CA GLU A 311 0.27 18.70 -9.06
C GLU A 311 0.76 19.86 -9.93
N TYR A 312 -0.12 20.83 -10.21
CA TYR A 312 0.14 21.95 -11.12
C TYR A 312 0.10 23.33 -10.46
N GLY A 313 -0.07 23.38 -9.14
CA GLY A 313 -0.21 24.62 -8.39
C GLY A 313 -1.37 25.49 -8.89
N LEU A 314 -1.15 26.81 -8.93
CA LEU A 314 -2.14 27.75 -9.48
C LEU A 314 -1.97 27.90 -10.99
N PHE A 315 -0.87 28.52 -11.43
CA PHE A 315 -0.38 28.55 -12.81
C PHE A 315 1.01 29.19 -12.85
N ARG A 316 1.76 28.92 -13.91
CA ARG A 316 2.96 29.66 -14.31
C ARG A 316 2.57 30.81 -15.23
N GLN A 317 2.95 32.03 -14.86
CA GLN A 317 2.70 33.23 -15.65
C GLN A 317 3.77 33.37 -16.74
N ILE A 318 3.35 33.56 -17.99
CA ILE A 318 4.22 33.93 -19.11
C ILE A 318 3.66 35.20 -19.74
N ILE A 319 4.53 36.15 -20.08
CA ILE A 319 4.14 37.37 -20.79
C ILE A 319 4.48 37.20 -22.26
N VAL A 320 3.45 37.20 -23.12
CA VAL A 320 3.59 37.15 -24.59
C VAL A 320 2.87 38.38 -25.14
N ASP A 321 3.58 39.18 -25.95
CA ASP A 321 3.05 40.41 -26.54
C ASP A 321 2.42 41.41 -25.53
N GLY A 322 2.95 41.44 -24.30
CA GLY A 322 2.45 42.30 -23.23
C GLY A 322 1.20 41.78 -22.50
N PHE A 323 0.69 40.61 -22.88
CA PHE A 323 -0.44 39.95 -22.24
C PHE A 323 0.00 38.76 -21.40
N GLN A 324 -0.76 38.50 -20.34
CA GLN A 324 -0.60 37.32 -19.52
C GLN A 324 -1.12 36.09 -20.25
N HIS A 325 -0.31 35.04 -20.25
CA HIS A 325 -0.66 33.69 -20.66
C HIS A 325 -0.38 32.73 -19.51
N GLU A 326 -1.39 31.98 -19.10
CA GLU A 326 -1.31 30.98 -18.04
C GLU A 326 -0.87 29.61 -18.60
N GLN A 327 0.12 28.99 -17.97
CA GLN A 327 0.50 27.61 -18.23
C GLN A 327 0.46 26.79 -16.94
N PRO A 328 0.22 25.46 -17.00
CA PRO A 328 0.36 24.60 -15.83
C PRO A 328 1.79 24.66 -15.29
N ASP A 329 1.95 24.66 -13.97
CA ASP A 329 3.27 24.66 -13.35
C ASP A 329 3.75 23.23 -13.08
N TYR A 330 4.70 22.77 -13.89
CA TYR A 330 5.16 21.38 -13.91
C TYR A 330 6.31 21.11 -12.91
N TRP A 331 6.19 21.61 -11.69
CA TRP A 331 7.24 21.52 -10.67
C TRP A 331 7.57 20.09 -10.21
N LEU A 332 6.67 19.13 -10.46
CA LEU A 332 6.83 17.71 -10.10
C LEU A 332 7.27 16.79 -11.25
N ASN A 333 7.47 17.31 -12.46
CA ASN A 333 7.77 16.48 -13.64
C ASN A 333 9.00 15.59 -13.47
N PHE A 334 10.00 16.07 -12.74
CA PHE A 334 11.25 15.36 -12.47
C PHE A 334 11.32 14.83 -11.03
N GLY A 335 10.15 14.71 -10.38
CA GLY A 335 10.04 14.39 -8.96
C GLY A 335 10.37 15.60 -8.07
N ASN A 336 10.21 15.39 -6.76
CA ASN A 336 10.62 16.36 -5.75
C ASN A 336 11.55 15.64 -4.74
N PRO A 337 12.82 16.02 -4.65
CA PRO A 337 13.77 15.35 -3.76
C PRO A 337 13.42 15.57 -2.27
N TRP A 338 12.62 16.58 -1.92
CA TRP A 338 12.31 16.94 -0.53
C TRP A 338 11.14 16.16 0.09
N GLU A 339 10.30 15.56 -0.74
CA GLU A 339 9.12 14.84 -0.26
C GLU A 339 9.40 13.35 -0.04
N ILE A 340 8.72 12.78 0.95
CA ILE A 340 8.78 11.36 1.28
C ILE A 340 7.36 10.81 1.17
N GLU A 341 7.11 10.01 0.13
CA GLU A 341 5.83 9.33 -0.05
C GLU A 341 5.60 8.28 1.06
N ARG A 342 4.47 8.37 1.75
CA ARG A 342 4.05 7.46 2.81
C ARG A 342 2.86 6.63 2.36
N ILE A 343 3.10 5.67 1.48
CA ILE A 343 2.06 4.78 0.92
C ILE A 343 1.27 4.04 2.02
N HIS A 344 1.92 3.72 3.15
CA HIS A 344 1.28 3.05 4.29
C HIS A 344 0.40 3.98 5.14
N VAL A 345 0.52 5.30 4.96
CA VAL A 345 -0.35 6.31 5.57
C VAL A 345 -1.33 6.76 4.49
N THR A 346 -2.34 5.93 4.31
CA THR A 346 -3.40 6.14 3.32
C THR A 346 -4.74 6.06 4.03
N TYR A 347 -5.59 7.07 3.80
CA TYR A 347 -6.92 7.13 4.39
C TYR A 347 -7.98 7.18 3.29
N GLU A 348 -8.96 6.29 3.38
CA GLU A 348 -10.14 6.34 2.50
C GLU A 348 -10.95 7.62 2.79
N VAL A 349 -11.33 8.34 1.74
CA VAL A 349 -12.22 9.48 1.79
C VAL A 349 -13.45 9.17 0.94
N LYS A 350 -14.61 9.40 1.54
CA LYS A 350 -15.92 9.13 0.95
C LYS A 350 -16.61 10.43 0.61
N PHE A 351 -17.55 10.39 -0.34
CA PHE A 351 -18.36 11.54 -0.75
C PHE A 351 -19.83 11.15 -0.94
N ASN A 352 -20.68 12.17 -0.96
CA ASN A 352 -22.13 12.08 -1.18
C ASN A 352 -22.83 11.17 -0.15
N GLY A 353 -24.03 10.68 -0.47
CA GLY A 353 -24.73 9.69 0.34
C GLY A 353 -25.79 10.25 1.26
N THR A 354 -26.27 9.40 2.16
CA THR A 354 -27.41 9.66 3.05
C THR A 354 -27.05 9.32 4.48
N VAL A 355 -27.74 9.92 5.43
CA VAL A 355 -27.59 9.60 6.85
C VAL A 355 -28.81 8.81 7.29
N GLU A 356 -28.57 7.63 7.87
CA GLU A 356 -29.61 6.77 8.42
C GLU A 356 -29.48 6.70 9.95
N GLU A 357 -30.60 6.55 10.64
CA GLU A 357 -30.62 6.30 12.09
C GLU A 357 -30.70 4.79 12.33
N VAL A 358 -29.65 4.25 12.95
CA VAL A 358 -29.57 2.83 13.31
C VAL A 358 -29.60 2.73 14.84
N ASP A 359 -30.44 1.84 15.35
CA ASP A 359 -30.47 1.52 16.77
C ASP A 359 -29.30 0.58 17.08
N MET A 360 -28.31 1.06 17.84
CA MET A 360 -27.18 0.27 18.32
C MET A 360 -27.23 0.25 19.84
N ASN A 361 -27.52 -0.92 20.43
CA ASN A 361 -27.62 -1.14 21.88
C ASN A 361 -28.64 -0.22 22.60
N GLY A 362 -29.74 0.17 21.94
CA GLY A 362 -30.78 1.01 22.54
C GLY A 362 -30.50 2.52 22.41
N GLU A 363 -29.39 2.91 21.78
CA GLU A 363 -29.11 4.29 21.40
C GLU A 363 -29.25 4.47 19.89
N LYS A 364 -29.97 5.52 19.50
CA LYS A 364 -30.07 5.93 18.09
C LYS A 364 -28.77 6.57 17.65
N VAL A 365 -28.03 5.88 16.81
CA VAL A 365 -26.78 6.36 16.22
C VAL A 365 -27.03 6.76 14.77
N LYS A 366 -26.51 7.92 14.36
CA LYS A 366 -26.54 8.36 12.96
C LYS A 366 -25.37 7.74 12.21
N VAL A 367 -25.67 6.90 11.23
CA VAL A 367 -24.69 6.25 10.35
C VAL A 367 -24.75 6.92 8.98
N TRP A 368 -23.60 7.40 8.51
CA TRP A 368 -23.49 7.93 7.15
C TRP A 368 -23.24 6.79 6.17
N ILE A 369 -24.15 6.62 5.22
CA ILE A 369 -24.02 5.72 4.08
C ILE A 369 -23.52 6.55 2.90
N PRO A 370 -22.24 6.42 2.52
CA PRO A 370 -21.64 7.20 1.44
C PRO A 370 -22.27 6.86 0.07
N GLY A 371 -22.53 7.88 -0.75
CA GLY A 371 -23.24 7.72 -2.03
C GLY A 371 -22.35 7.27 -3.18
N GLU A 372 -21.04 7.45 -3.04
CA GLU A 372 -20.04 6.91 -3.98
C GLU A 372 -19.56 5.50 -3.58
N THR A 373 -20.22 4.86 -2.59
CA THR A 373 -19.98 3.47 -2.18
C THR A 373 -21.29 2.70 -2.27
N VAL A 374 -21.62 2.17 -3.44
CA VAL A 374 -22.66 1.15 -3.52
C VAL A 374 -22.00 -0.13 -4.02
N ASN A 375 -21.57 -0.93 -3.05
CA ASN A 375 -21.30 -2.34 -3.28
C ASN A 375 -22.66 -3.00 -3.59
N THR A 376 -22.87 -3.37 -4.84
CA THR A 376 -24.05 -4.14 -5.25
C THR A 376 -23.88 -5.58 -4.77
N ASP A 377 -24.33 -5.88 -3.55
CA ASP A 377 -24.92 -7.20 -3.35
C ASP A 377 -26.18 -7.22 -4.21
N ALA A 378 -26.09 -7.85 -5.38
CA ALA A 378 -27.22 -8.07 -6.27
C ALA A 378 -28.30 -8.85 -5.51
N VAL A 379 -29.31 -8.15 -4.99
CA VAL A 379 -30.53 -8.79 -4.51
C VAL A 379 -31.35 -9.18 -5.73
N PHE A 380 -31.19 -10.42 -6.20
CA PHE A 380 -32.10 -11.03 -7.14
C PHE A 380 -33.45 -11.25 -6.43
N ALA A 381 -34.39 -10.33 -6.61
CA ALA A 381 -35.78 -10.59 -6.27
C ALA A 381 -36.47 -11.23 -7.49
N TYR A 382 -36.88 -12.48 -7.37
CA TYR A 382 -37.76 -13.15 -8.33
C TYR A 382 -39.21 -12.93 -7.90
N GLU A 383 -40.05 -12.42 -8.80
CA GLU A 383 -41.50 -12.57 -8.68
C GLU A 383 -41.97 -13.42 -9.86
N GLU A 384 -42.42 -14.64 -9.58
CA GLU A 384 -43.05 -15.49 -10.59
C GLU A 384 -44.47 -14.95 -10.85
N ARG A 385 -44.72 -14.50 -12.08
CA ARG A 385 -46.09 -14.40 -12.60
C ARG A 385 -46.29 -15.35 -13.77
N SER A 386 -47.41 -16.04 -13.70
CA SER A 386 -47.93 -16.98 -14.67
C SER A 386 -48.26 -16.29 -15.99
N GLY A 387 -47.36 -16.42 -16.96
CA GLY A 387 -47.53 -15.91 -18.32
C GLY A 387 -46.28 -15.19 -18.78
N GLY A 388 -45.43 -15.91 -19.52
CA GLY A 388 -44.05 -15.53 -19.78
C GLY A 388 -43.85 -14.17 -20.44
N GLU A 389 -43.09 -13.33 -19.75
CA GLU A 389 -42.06 -12.44 -20.26
C GLU A 389 -41.19 -12.00 -19.07
N ILE A 390 -39.91 -12.38 -19.06
CA ILE A 390 -38.93 -11.90 -18.07
C ILE A 390 -38.26 -10.68 -18.69
N LEU A 391 -38.66 -9.47 -18.26
CA LEU A 391 -37.89 -8.27 -18.58
C LEU A 391 -36.73 -8.18 -17.58
N LEU A 392 -35.53 -8.58 -18.01
CA LEU A 392 -34.30 -8.41 -17.25
C LEU A 392 -33.84 -6.95 -17.38
N SER A 393 -34.37 -6.05 -16.55
CA SER A 393 -33.84 -4.68 -16.49
C SER A 393 -32.64 -4.63 -15.55
N VAL A 394 -31.43 -4.71 -16.11
CA VAL A 394 -30.20 -4.29 -15.43
C VAL A 394 -30.14 -2.78 -15.52
N PHE A 395 -30.50 -2.07 -14.45
CA PHE A 395 -30.24 -0.64 -14.32
C PHE A 395 -28.90 -0.43 -13.61
N GLY A 396 -27.90 -0.03 -14.38
CA GLY A 396 -26.73 0.73 -13.93
C GLY A 396 -25.63 -0.02 -13.17
N SER A 397 -24.51 -0.25 -13.83
CA SER A 397 -23.22 -0.38 -13.15
C SER A 397 -22.78 0.99 -12.62
N GLN A 398 -23.25 1.38 -11.43
CA GLN A 398 -22.69 2.53 -10.73
C GLN A 398 -21.44 2.09 -9.96
N MET A 399 -20.27 2.39 -10.52
CA MET A 399 -18.98 2.12 -9.91
C MET A 399 -18.77 2.89 -8.61
N GLU A 400 -18.23 2.17 -7.64
CA GLU A 400 -17.67 2.69 -6.39
C GLU A 400 -16.53 3.68 -6.69
N ARG A 401 -16.73 4.96 -6.40
CA ARG A 401 -15.69 5.99 -6.57
C ARG A 401 -15.00 6.22 -5.22
N ARG A 402 -14.19 5.26 -4.78
CA ARG A 402 -13.44 5.44 -3.51
C ARG A 402 -12.16 6.21 -3.77
N VAL A 403 -12.01 7.33 -3.08
CA VAL A 403 -10.82 8.18 -3.12
C VAL A 403 -9.93 7.86 -1.94
N GLU A 404 -8.64 7.75 -2.18
CA GLU A 404 -7.62 7.56 -1.16
C GLU A 404 -6.79 8.83 -1.00
N ALA A 405 -6.61 9.28 0.23
CA ALA A 405 -5.68 10.33 0.58
C ALA A 405 -4.33 9.72 0.96
N VAL A 406 -3.31 9.90 0.13
CA VAL A 406 -1.95 9.40 0.37
C VAL A 406 -1.09 10.53 0.92
N ALA A 407 -0.36 10.25 2.01
CA ALA A 407 0.50 11.24 2.65
C ALA A 407 1.86 11.39 1.96
N TYR A 408 2.32 12.64 1.87
CA TYR A 408 3.66 13.05 1.45
C TYR A 408 4.24 13.94 2.54
N ASP A 409 5.33 13.49 3.17
CA ASP A 409 6.00 14.21 4.26
C ASP A 409 7.14 15.08 3.71
N ASN A 410 7.17 16.34 4.10
CA ASN A 410 8.27 17.28 3.85
C ASN A 410 8.86 17.72 5.21
N PRO A 411 10.09 17.31 5.55
CA PRO A 411 10.76 17.75 6.76
C PRO A 411 11.05 19.25 6.76
N ILE A 412 10.76 19.94 7.87
CA ILE A 412 11.02 21.37 8.05
C ILE A 412 12.06 21.55 9.17
N PRO A 413 13.33 21.84 8.85
CA PRO A 413 14.38 22.04 9.85
C PRO A 413 14.24 23.41 10.53
N GLY A 414 14.44 23.46 11.85
CA GLY A 414 14.55 24.72 12.59
C GLY A 414 15.97 25.29 12.58
N TYR A 415 16.09 26.62 12.61
CA TYR A 415 17.38 27.30 12.65
C TYR A 415 18.06 27.17 14.02
N GLY A 416 19.34 26.79 14.05
CA GLY A 416 20.11 26.72 15.29
C GLY A 416 19.63 25.65 16.28
N THR A 417 18.78 24.72 15.85
CA THR A 417 18.24 23.62 16.67
C THR A 417 18.36 22.27 15.95
N LYS A 418 18.21 21.19 16.72
CA LYS A 418 18.07 19.83 16.19
C LYS A 418 16.61 19.51 15.82
N ASN A 419 15.66 20.33 16.25
CA ASN A 419 14.25 20.11 15.97
C ASN A 419 13.96 20.21 14.47
N THR A 420 13.36 19.15 13.92
CA THR A 420 12.92 19.10 12.52
C THR A 420 11.49 18.59 12.50
N ILE A 421 10.56 19.51 12.24
CA ILE A 421 9.14 19.23 12.23
C ILE A 421 8.68 18.74 10.86
N ASN A 422 7.37 18.49 10.69
CA ASN A 422 6.83 17.88 9.48
C ASN A 422 5.75 18.75 8.83
N LEU A 423 5.80 18.89 7.50
CA LEU A 423 4.68 19.31 6.67
C LEU A 423 4.14 18.10 5.91
N ARG A 424 2.93 17.65 6.26
CA ARG A 424 2.25 16.53 5.61
C ARG A 424 1.27 17.04 4.57
N LEU A 425 1.50 16.68 3.32
CA LEU A 425 0.64 17.01 2.19
C LEU A 425 -0.15 15.77 1.76
N TRP A 426 -1.40 15.97 1.38
CA TRP A 426 -2.28 14.90 0.92
C TRP A 426 -2.47 14.96 -0.59
N ALA A 427 -2.22 13.85 -1.27
CA ALA A 427 -2.58 13.65 -2.68
C ALA A 427 -3.81 12.75 -2.77
N ALA A 428 -4.77 13.11 -3.61
CA ALA A 428 -5.91 12.27 -3.92
C ALA A 428 -5.51 11.23 -4.98
N LYS A 429 -5.66 9.95 -4.66
CA LYS A 429 -5.41 8.82 -5.57
C LYS A 429 -6.64 7.93 -5.68
N PRO A 430 -6.86 7.26 -6.83
CA PRO A 430 -7.89 6.24 -6.92
C PRO A 430 -7.50 5.01 -6.08
N SER A 431 -8.46 4.47 -5.32
CA SER A 431 -8.29 3.22 -4.56
C SER A 431 -7.94 2.02 -5.45
N ASN A 432 -8.64 1.88 -6.56
CA ASN A 432 -8.37 0.87 -7.58
C ASN A 432 -7.67 1.51 -8.77
N GLN A 433 -6.35 1.30 -8.87
CA GLN A 433 -5.57 1.81 -10.01
C GLN A 433 -5.89 1.08 -11.33
N PHE A 434 -6.58 -0.07 -11.29
CA PHE A 434 -6.93 -0.83 -12.47
C PHE A 434 -8.31 -1.49 -12.31
N ASP A 435 -9.17 -1.23 -13.29
CA ASP A 435 -10.51 -1.81 -13.38
C ASP A 435 -10.51 -2.96 -14.40
N LEU A 436 -10.52 -4.19 -13.88
CA LEU A 436 -10.53 -5.39 -14.72
C LEU A 436 -11.87 -5.57 -15.44
N GLU A 437 -12.97 -5.10 -14.88
CA GLU A 437 -14.29 -5.22 -15.49
C GLU A 437 -14.38 -4.30 -16.70
N ALA A 438 -14.01 -3.03 -16.55
CA ALA A 438 -13.89 -2.07 -17.65
C ALA A 438 -12.92 -2.58 -18.75
N TYR A 439 -11.82 -3.22 -18.34
CA TYR A 439 -10.87 -3.81 -19.29
C TYR A 439 -11.49 -4.95 -20.11
N ASN A 440 -12.27 -5.81 -19.47
CA ASN A 440 -12.92 -6.96 -20.11
C ASN A 440 -14.11 -6.56 -20.99
N THR A 441 -14.81 -5.47 -20.66
CA THR A 441 -15.95 -4.96 -21.44
C THR A 441 -15.54 -3.99 -22.55
N GLY A 442 -14.29 -3.54 -22.57
CA GLY A 442 -13.78 -2.56 -23.54
C GLY A 442 -14.09 -1.10 -23.18
N ASP A 443 -14.57 -0.84 -21.95
CA ASP A 443 -14.90 0.48 -21.45
C ASP A 443 -13.69 1.21 -20.84
N TYR A 444 -12.62 1.31 -21.63
CA TYR A 444 -11.37 1.92 -21.17
C TYR A 444 -11.54 3.41 -20.82
N ILE A 445 -12.40 4.12 -21.56
CA ILE A 445 -12.59 5.57 -21.38
C ILE A 445 -13.14 5.87 -19.99
N ASN A 446 -14.19 5.18 -19.54
CA ASN A 446 -14.78 5.47 -18.23
C ASN A 446 -13.82 5.15 -17.07
N SER A 447 -13.00 4.10 -17.20
CA SER A 447 -11.98 3.78 -16.19
C SER A 447 -10.93 4.90 -16.04
N ILE A 448 -10.51 5.50 -17.15
CA ILE A 448 -9.54 6.61 -17.16
C ILE A 448 -10.19 7.88 -16.63
N VAL A 449 -11.42 8.20 -17.06
CA VAL A 449 -12.16 9.38 -16.59
C VAL A 449 -12.35 9.34 -15.07
N ASN A 450 -12.65 8.17 -14.52
CA ASN A 450 -12.80 8.01 -13.08
C ASN A 450 -11.51 8.31 -12.32
N ARG A 451 -10.38 7.78 -12.80
CA ARG A 451 -9.05 8.08 -12.26
C ARG A 451 -8.71 9.56 -12.35
N GLN A 452 -8.87 10.16 -13.53
CA GLN A 452 -8.57 11.58 -13.76
C GLN A 452 -9.38 12.49 -12.84
N ASN A 453 -10.67 12.19 -12.64
CA ASN A 453 -11.51 12.97 -11.75
C ASN A 453 -11.10 12.85 -10.27
N THR A 454 -10.55 11.71 -9.85
CA THR A 454 -10.00 11.56 -8.49
C THR A 454 -8.70 12.34 -8.33
N GLU A 455 -7.79 12.22 -9.28
CA GLU A 455 -6.50 12.94 -9.27
C GLU A 455 -6.74 14.46 -9.33
N ALA A 456 -7.73 14.91 -10.13
CA ALA A 456 -8.11 16.32 -10.29
C ALA A 456 -8.41 17.04 -8.97
N ILE A 457 -8.86 16.33 -7.93
CA ILE A 457 -9.13 16.88 -6.60
C ILE A 457 -7.90 17.58 -5.99
N SER A 458 -6.70 17.09 -6.31
CA SER A 458 -5.43 17.65 -5.84
C SER A 458 -4.53 18.15 -6.97
N ASN A 459 -5.08 18.47 -8.15
CA ASN A 459 -4.25 18.92 -9.27
C ASN A 459 -3.98 20.42 -9.21
N VAL A 460 -5.03 21.23 -9.00
CA VAL A 460 -4.96 22.69 -9.12
C VAL A 460 -5.34 23.37 -7.82
N LEU A 461 -4.55 24.37 -7.43
CA LEU A 461 -4.84 25.26 -6.32
C LEU A 461 -5.90 26.29 -6.76
N TYR A 462 -7.00 26.40 -6.01
CA TYR A 462 -8.15 27.26 -6.34
C TYR A 462 -8.71 27.04 -7.76
N PRO A 463 -9.31 25.87 -8.05
CA PRO A 463 -10.02 25.69 -9.31
C PRO A 463 -11.14 26.72 -9.44
N ASP A 464 -11.37 27.19 -10.67
CA ASP A 464 -12.32 28.27 -10.99
C ASP A 464 -13.76 27.90 -10.56
N ASP A 465 -14.26 28.52 -9.49
CA ASP A 465 -15.54 28.18 -8.87
C ASP A 465 -16.78 28.68 -9.62
N ARG A 466 -16.60 29.36 -10.77
CA ARG A 466 -17.72 29.87 -11.58
C ARG A 466 -18.57 28.75 -12.19
N SER A 467 -18.02 27.56 -12.36
CA SER A 467 -18.79 26.38 -12.75
C SER A 467 -19.14 25.52 -11.54
N HIS A 468 -20.36 24.95 -11.54
CA HIS A 468 -20.80 24.04 -10.47
C HIS A 468 -19.84 22.87 -10.25
N GLN A 469 -19.30 22.32 -11.33
CA GLN A 469 -18.36 21.19 -11.28
C GLN A 469 -17.08 21.56 -10.53
N PHE A 470 -16.44 22.68 -10.89
CA PHE A 470 -15.22 23.13 -10.23
C PHE A 470 -15.44 23.54 -8.77
N PHE A 471 -16.60 24.12 -8.45
CA PHE A 471 -17.00 24.36 -7.06
C PHE A 471 -17.08 23.06 -6.25
N CYS A 472 -17.70 22.02 -6.81
CA CYS A 472 -17.76 20.70 -6.19
C CYS A 472 -16.35 20.10 -5.99
N ASP A 473 -15.46 20.23 -6.97
CA ASP A 473 -14.10 19.70 -6.87
C ASP A 473 -13.24 20.47 -5.84
N ALA A 474 -13.42 21.79 -5.74
CA ALA A 474 -12.83 22.60 -4.66
C ALA A 474 -13.28 22.14 -3.27
N LEU A 475 -14.58 21.85 -3.10
CA LEU A 475 -15.13 21.31 -1.85
C LEU A 475 -14.61 19.90 -1.55
N ARG A 476 -14.51 19.05 -2.58
CA ARG A 476 -13.94 17.70 -2.44
C ARG A 476 -12.49 17.77 -1.95
N GLY A 477 -11.65 18.64 -2.51
CA GLY A 477 -10.26 18.81 -2.07
C GLY A 477 -10.16 19.22 -0.60
N LYS A 478 -10.98 20.18 -0.18
CA LYS A 478 -11.08 20.59 1.23
C LYS A 478 -11.47 19.42 2.13
N LEU A 479 -12.45 18.61 1.71
CA LEU A 479 -12.92 17.44 2.47
C LEU A 479 -11.87 16.34 2.53
N VAL A 480 -11.20 15.99 1.42
CA VAL A 480 -10.07 15.02 1.41
C VAL A 480 -9.05 15.41 2.46
N SER A 481 -8.59 16.66 2.37
CA SER A 481 -7.59 17.16 3.29
C SER A 481 -8.13 17.09 4.73
N LEU A 482 -9.35 17.56 5.00
CA LEU A 482 -9.91 17.56 6.37
C LEU A 482 -10.08 16.15 6.96
N VAL A 483 -10.64 15.21 6.21
CA VAL A 483 -10.90 13.84 6.67
C VAL A 483 -9.59 13.10 6.93
N ALA A 484 -8.64 13.17 6.00
CA ALA A 484 -7.33 12.55 6.17
C ALA A 484 -6.62 13.11 7.41
N ARG A 485 -6.66 14.44 7.60
CA ARG A 485 -6.10 15.13 8.76
C ARG A 485 -6.70 14.66 10.09
N ILE A 486 -8.02 14.59 10.20
CA ILE A 486 -8.70 14.17 11.44
C ILE A 486 -8.39 12.70 11.75
N ARG A 487 -8.41 11.83 10.74
CA ARG A 487 -8.07 10.41 10.90
C ARG A 487 -6.64 10.21 11.35
N ASP A 488 -5.70 10.94 10.75
CA ASP A 488 -4.29 10.88 11.10
C ASP A 488 -4.01 11.41 12.51
N PHE A 489 -4.67 12.53 12.87
CA PHE A 489 -4.65 13.05 14.24
C PHE A 489 -5.14 12.00 15.26
N HIS A 490 -6.26 11.35 14.97
CA HIS A 490 -6.83 10.34 15.86
C HIS A 490 -5.93 9.11 15.98
N ALA A 491 -5.37 8.64 14.86
CA ALA A 491 -4.41 7.53 14.83
C ALA A 491 -3.10 7.84 15.58
N ALA A 492 -2.71 9.12 15.67
CA ALA A 492 -1.54 9.56 16.43
C ALA A 492 -1.83 9.75 17.94
N PHE A 493 -3.10 9.88 18.33
CA PHE A 493 -3.51 10.08 19.73
C PHE A 493 -3.78 8.74 20.46
N ILE A 494 -4.27 7.73 19.73
CA ILE A 494 -4.41 6.34 20.19
C ILE A 494 -3.03 5.67 20.21
#